data_AF-R1EC28-F1
#
_entry.id   AF-R1EC28-F1
#
_cell.length_a   1.000
_cell.length_b   1.000
_cell.length_c   1.000
_cell.angle_alpha   90.00
_cell.angle_beta   90.00
_cell.angle_gamma   90.00
#
_symmetry.space_group_name_H-M   'P 1'
#
loop_
_entity.id
_entity.type
_entity.pdbx_description
1 polymer ?
#
loop_
_entity_poly.entity_id
_entity_poly.type
_entity_poly.pdbx_seq_one_letter_code
_entity_poly.pdbx_strand_id
1 'polypeptide(L)'
;MSKRTREGAPAAAATPAAATPEEEILRQRLLAKETSLRNLTKRYLAFAAAVETAPVEECEKMYQGLLRELAAYEFGMAKARTMITVNVASYEAMEGEIGAEMSRTSEEISALSKKLEEERTLRQQKEQYAALARRINQLPPRAATQQEIGALSSELETLRREGEELSATMAERTRLFGGFMHALHDLQLHLGGEGGGEAGGGDASGAKA
;
A
#
# COMPACT_ATOMS: atom_id res chain seq x y z
N MET A 1 11.09 -3.70 24.31
CA MET A 1 12.26 -4.61 24.33
C MET A 1 11.79 -6.00 23.92
N SER A 2 12.10 -6.45 22.71
CA SER A 2 11.92 -7.86 22.31
C SER A 2 12.82 -8.14 21.10
N LYS A 3 14.12 -8.29 21.37
CA LYS A 3 15.10 -8.71 20.36
C LYS A 3 14.97 -10.22 20.18
N ARG A 4 14.32 -10.66 19.10
CA ARG A 4 14.42 -12.06 18.64
C ARG A 4 15.74 -12.22 17.90
N THR A 5 16.69 -12.83 18.58
CA THR A 5 17.90 -13.42 18.01
C THR A 5 17.50 -14.50 17.02
N ARG A 6 17.78 -14.28 15.73
CA ARG A 6 17.75 -15.33 14.71
C ARG A 6 19.13 -15.98 14.73
N GLU A 7 19.23 -17.08 15.46
CA GLU A 7 20.39 -17.96 15.43
C GLU A 7 20.64 -18.44 14.00
N GLY A 8 21.93 -18.47 13.64
CA GLY A 8 22.42 -18.85 12.33
C GLY A 8 22.07 -20.29 12.00
N ALA A 9 21.55 -20.47 10.78
CA ALA A 9 21.42 -21.79 10.17
C ALA A 9 22.83 -22.37 9.92
N PRO A 10 23.05 -23.67 10.16
CA PRO A 10 24.34 -24.30 9.96
C PRO A 10 24.65 -24.43 8.47
N ALA A 11 25.87 -24.04 8.10
CA ALA A 11 26.47 -24.33 6.81
C ALA A 11 26.51 -25.85 6.63
N ALA A 12 25.57 -26.37 5.83
CA ALA A 12 25.53 -27.76 5.44
C ALA A 12 26.78 -28.06 4.59
N ALA A 13 27.59 -28.96 5.12
CA ALA A 13 28.80 -29.51 4.54
C ALA A 13 28.62 -29.88 3.06
N ALA A 14 29.54 -29.40 2.23
CA ALA A 14 29.78 -29.90 0.90
C ALA A 14 30.32 -31.34 0.99
N THR A 15 29.40 -32.30 1.03
CA THR A 15 29.66 -33.71 0.75
C THR A 15 30.07 -33.83 -0.73
N PRO A 16 31.10 -34.61 -1.10
CA PRO A 16 31.48 -34.78 -2.50
C PRO A 16 30.28 -35.32 -3.27
N ALA A 17 29.90 -34.61 -4.32
CA ALA A 17 28.75 -34.88 -5.16
C ALA A 17 28.72 -36.37 -5.58
N ALA A 18 27.79 -37.13 -5.00
CA ALA A 18 27.37 -38.39 -5.56
C ALA A 18 26.81 -38.09 -6.94
N ALA A 19 27.38 -38.71 -7.98
CA ALA A 19 26.96 -38.54 -9.36
C ALA A 19 25.43 -38.60 -9.44
N THR A 20 24.81 -37.53 -9.94
CA THR A 20 23.35 -37.48 -10.06
C THR A 20 22.90 -38.60 -11.01
N PRO A 21 21.66 -39.09 -10.88
CA PRO A 21 21.12 -40.11 -11.81
C PRO A 21 21.23 -39.66 -13.28
N GLU A 22 21.21 -38.35 -13.53
CA GLU A 22 21.44 -37.74 -14.85
C GLU A 22 22.88 -37.96 -15.36
N GLU A 23 23.89 -37.81 -14.49
CA GLU A 23 25.28 -38.10 -14.85
C GLU A 23 25.50 -39.58 -15.15
N GLU A 24 24.83 -40.49 -14.46
CA GLU A 24 24.89 -41.92 -14.76
C GLU A 24 24.25 -42.25 -16.11
N ILE A 25 23.14 -41.61 -16.46
CA ILE A 25 22.50 -41.74 -17.78
C ILE A 25 23.43 -41.18 -18.88
N LEU A 26 24.09 -40.06 -18.62
CA LEU A 26 25.10 -39.48 -19.52
C LEU A 26 26.29 -40.41 -19.68
N ARG A 27 26.83 -40.99 -18.60
CA ARG A 27 27.91 -41.98 -18.64
C ARG A 27 27.52 -43.23 -19.42
N GLN A 28 26.32 -43.77 -19.21
CA GLN A 28 25.82 -44.94 -19.96
C GLN A 28 25.63 -44.64 -21.45
N ARG A 29 25.13 -43.44 -21.80
CA ARG A 29 25.06 -43.00 -23.21
C ARG A 29 26.44 -42.78 -23.83
N LEU A 30 27.41 -42.30 -23.04
CA LEU A 30 28.81 -42.17 -23.49
C LEU A 30 29.41 -43.55 -23.76
N LEU A 31 29.25 -44.49 -22.83
CA LEU A 31 29.68 -45.88 -22.96
C LEU A 31 28.98 -46.61 -24.13
N ALA A 32 27.72 -46.31 -24.40
CA ALA A 32 27.01 -46.81 -25.58
C ALA A 32 27.66 -46.32 -26.88
N LYS A 33 28.14 -45.07 -26.93
CA LYS A 33 28.94 -44.56 -28.06
C LYS A 33 30.35 -45.16 -28.13
N GLU A 34 30.90 -45.62 -27.02
CA GLU A 34 32.16 -46.38 -27.05
C GLU A 34 32.00 -47.78 -27.64
N THR A 35 30.79 -48.35 -27.75
CA THR A 35 30.60 -49.67 -28.36
C THR A 35 30.96 -49.68 -29.85
N SER A 36 30.67 -48.62 -30.60
CA SER A 36 31.05 -48.49 -32.01
C SER A 36 32.57 -48.34 -32.16
N LEU A 37 33.21 -47.54 -31.30
CA LEU A 37 34.67 -47.42 -31.25
C LEU A 37 35.31 -48.77 -30.92
N ARG A 38 34.79 -49.48 -29.91
CA ARG A 38 35.26 -50.81 -29.49
C ARG A 38 35.10 -51.85 -30.60
N ASN A 39 34.02 -51.80 -31.38
CA ASN A 39 33.81 -52.67 -32.53
C ASN A 39 34.79 -52.35 -33.67
N LEU A 40 35.07 -51.07 -33.92
CA LEU A 40 36.10 -50.64 -34.87
C LEU A 40 37.49 -51.13 -34.44
N THR A 41 37.85 -50.99 -33.15
CA THR A 41 39.13 -51.49 -32.61
C THR A 41 39.24 -53.01 -32.75
N LYS A 42 38.17 -53.75 -32.47
CA LYS A 42 38.15 -55.21 -32.67
C LYS A 42 38.36 -55.61 -34.13
N ARG A 43 37.73 -54.92 -35.08
CA ARG A 43 37.93 -55.19 -36.52
C ARG A 43 39.32 -54.80 -36.99
N TYR A 44 39.87 -53.71 -36.46
CA TYR A 44 41.25 -53.31 -36.74
C TYR A 44 42.25 -54.35 -36.26
N LEU A 45 42.11 -54.83 -35.02
CA LEU A 45 42.98 -55.86 -34.46
C LEU A 45 42.83 -57.20 -35.20
N ALA A 46 41.61 -57.58 -35.59
CA ALA A 46 41.36 -58.77 -36.40
C ALA A 46 42.00 -58.67 -37.79
N PHE A 47 41.94 -57.50 -38.43
CA PHE A 47 42.62 -57.24 -39.70
C PHE A 47 44.15 -57.30 -39.52
N ALA A 48 44.70 -56.66 -38.50
CA ALA A 48 46.15 -56.69 -38.23
C ALA A 48 46.68 -58.11 -38.02
N ALA A 49 45.95 -58.96 -37.29
CA ALA A 49 46.30 -60.36 -37.12
C ALA A 49 46.17 -61.19 -38.41
N ALA A 50 45.17 -60.89 -39.24
CA ALA A 50 44.96 -61.56 -40.53
C ALA A 50 46.04 -61.22 -41.56
N VAL A 51 46.60 -60.00 -41.54
CA VAL A 51 47.68 -59.59 -42.46
C VAL A 51 48.94 -60.47 -42.32
N GLU A 52 49.20 -61.01 -41.14
CA GLU A 52 50.37 -61.85 -40.88
C GLU A 52 50.16 -63.33 -41.27
N THR A 53 48.91 -63.79 -41.42
CA THR A 53 48.58 -65.23 -41.47
C THR A 53 47.60 -65.65 -42.57
N ALA A 54 46.82 -64.74 -43.14
CA ALA A 54 45.72 -65.02 -44.07
C ALA A 54 46.08 -64.73 -45.53
N PRO A 55 45.40 -65.35 -46.51
CA PRO A 55 45.59 -65.04 -47.93
C PRO A 55 45.15 -63.60 -48.27
N VAL A 56 45.74 -63.05 -49.33
CA VAL A 56 45.56 -61.64 -49.73
C VAL A 56 44.09 -61.27 -49.96
N GLU A 57 43.30 -62.14 -50.58
CA GLU A 57 41.87 -61.90 -50.84
C GLU A 57 41.02 -61.74 -49.56
N GLU A 58 41.39 -62.43 -48.48
CA GLU A 58 40.70 -62.36 -47.20
C GLU A 58 41.10 -61.09 -46.43
N CYS A 59 42.38 -60.69 -46.55
CA CYS A 59 42.86 -59.40 -46.06
C CYS A 59 42.15 -58.23 -46.74
N GLU A 60 41.97 -58.27 -48.07
CA GLU A 60 41.24 -57.22 -48.80
C GLU A 60 39.78 -57.09 -48.36
N LYS A 61 39.08 -58.21 -48.15
CA LYS A 61 37.69 -58.21 -47.62
C LYS A 61 37.63 -57.64 -46.21
N MET A 62 38.57 -57.99 -45.34
CA MET A 62 38.67 -57.47 -43.98
C MET A 62 38.98 -55.97 -43.98
N TYR A 63 39.87 -55.51 -44.85
CA TYR A 63 40.20 -54.09 -45.05
C TYR A 63 39.00 -53.27 -45.51
N GLN A 64 38.25 -53.73 -46.51
CA GLN A 64 37.02 -53.05 -46.93
C GLN A 64 35.96 -53.02 -45.83
N GLY A 65 35.85 -54.08 -45.03
CA GLY A 65 34.98 -54.11 -43.85
C GLY A 65 35.39 -53.12 -42.77
N LEU A 66 36.69 -52.93 -42.57
CA LEU A 66 37.24 -51.92 -41.66
C LEU A 66 36.93 -50.49 -42.15
N LEU A 67 37.17 -50.20 -43.43
CA LEU A 67 36.86 -48.89 -44.02
C LEU A 67 35.39 -48.52 -43.88
N ARG A 68 34.48 -49.49 -44.07
CA ARG A 68 33.03 -49.26 -43.89
C ARG A 68 32.66 -48.89 -42.45
N GLU A 69 33.26 -49.54 -41.45
CA GLU A 69 33.02 -49.17 -40.04
C GLU A 69 33.64 -47.82 -39.69
N LEU A 70 34.81 -47.52 -40.25
CA LEU A 70 35.47 -46.24 -40.01
C LEU A 70 34.61 -45.09 -40.55
N ALA A 71 34.09 -45.23 -41.78
CA ALA A 71 33.14 -44.27 -42.36
C ALA A 71 31.84 -44.13 -41.53
N ALA A 72 31.30 -45.25 -41.02
CA ALA A 72 30.12 -45.23 -40.16
C ALA A 72 30.39 -44.52 -38.83
N TYR A 73 31.57 -44.72 -38.24
CA TYR A 73 32.01 -44.07 -37.01
C TYR A 73 32.20 -42.56 -37.20
N GLU A 74 32.87 -42.14 -38.28
CA GLU A 74 33.05 -40.74 -38.65
C GLU A 74 31.71 -40.02 -38.85
N PHE A 75 30.78 -40.65 -39.56
CA PHE A 75 29.43 -40.12 -39.73
C PHE A 75 28.70 -39.98 -38.38
N GLY A 76 28.81 -40.98 -37.51
CA GLY A 76 28.24 -40.94 -36.16
C GLY A 76 28.80 -39.80 -35.30
N MET A 77 30.11 -39.54 -35.39
CA MET A 77 30.78 -38.42 -34.72
C MET A 77 30.29 -37.07 -35.27
N ALA A 78 30.24 -36.91 -36.59
CA ALA A 78 29.77 -35.70 -37.24
C ALA A 78 28.32 -35.39 -36.85
N LYS A 79 27.43 -36.38 -36.92
CA LYS A 79 26.03 -36.26 -36.49
C LYS A 79 25.90 -35.89 -35.01
N ALA A 80 26.70 -36.52 -34.15
CA ALA A 80 26.70 -36.21 -32.73
C ALA A 80 27.11 -34.75 -32.48
N ARG A 81 28.15 -34.27 -33.18
CA ARG A 81 28.62 -32.88 -33.07
C ARG A 81 27.52 -31.91 -33.50
N THR A 82 26.89 -32.12 -34.65
CA THR A 82 25.81 -31.25 -35.13
C THR A 82 24.61 -31.25 -34.20
N MET A 83 24.25 -32.41 -33.65
CA MET A 83 23.15 -32.51 -32.70
C MET A 83 23.44 -31.73 -31.41
N ILE A 84 24.67 -31.82 -30.90
CA ILE A 84 25.08 -31.04 -29.71
C ILE A 84 24.99 -29.54 -30.02
N THR A 85 25.55 -29.08 -31.14
CA THR A 85 25.52 -27.65 -31.48
C THR A 85 24.10 -27.11 -31.64
N VAL A 86 23.21 -27.87 -32.28
CA VAL A 86 21.81 -27.46 -32.46
C VAL A 86 21.06 -27.46 -31.12
N ASN A 87 21.27 -28.48 -30.29
CA ASN A 87 20.63 -28.56 -28.98
C ASN A 87 21.07 -27.42 -28.06
N VAL A 88 22.36 -27.11 -28.00
CA VAL A 88 22.88 -25.99 -27.18
C VAL A 88 22.24 -24.68 -27.62
N ALA A 89 22.25 -24.37 -28.92
CA ALA A 89 21.60 -23.15 -29.43
C ALA A 89 20.09 -23.12 -29.13
N SER A 90 19.41 -24.27 -29.18
CA SER A 90 17.98 -24.35 -28.82
C SER A 90 17.76 -24.08 -27.33
N TYR A 91 18.60 -24.59 -26.44
CA TYR A 91 18.46 -24.36 -25.01
C TYR A 91 18.75 -22.91 -24.65
N GLU A 92 19.79 -22.31 -25.23
CA GLU A 92 20.09 -20.88 -25.06
C GLU A 92 18.92 -19.99 -25.52
N ALA A 93 18.28 -20.33 -26.65
CA ALA A 93 17.10 -19.61 -27.11
C ALA A 93 15.91 -19.74 -26.14
N MET A 94 15.64 -20.95 -25.65
CA MET A 94 14.58 -21.18 -24.65
C MET A 94 14.85 -20.45 -23.34
N GLU A 95 16.10 -20.44 -22.86
CA GLU A 95 16.49 -19.69 -21.67
C GLU A 95 16.27 -18.18 -21.86
N GLY A 96 16.59 -17.64 -23.04
CA GLY A 96 16.31 -16.25 -23.39
C GLY A 96 14.82 -15.92 -23.41
N GLU A 97 13.99 -16.78 -24.00
CA GLU A 97 12.53 -16.62 -24.03
C GLU A 97 11.93 -16.64 -22.63
N ILE A 98 12.30 -17.64 -21.81
CA ILE A 98 11.85 -17.76 -20.41
C ILE A 98 12.29 -16.52 -19.62
N GLY A 99 13.53 -16.05 -19.79
CA GLY A 99 14.02 -14.83 -19.13
C GLY A 99 13.20 -13.59 -19.51
N ALA A 100 12.84 -13.44 -20.78
CA ALA A 100 12.00 -12.35 -21.25
C ALA A 100 10.57 -12.44 -20.69
N GLU A 101 9.98 -13.63 -20.65
CA GLU A 101 8.66 -13.86 -20.05
C GLU A 101 8.65 -13.59 -18.54
N MET A 102 9.71 -14.00 -17.84
CA MET A 102 9.88 -13.71 -16.41
C MET A 102 9.97 -12.21 -16.14
N SER A 103 10.70 -11.46 -16.98
CA SER A 103 10.78 -10.00 -16.87
C SER A 103 9.41 -9.35 -17.09
N ARG A 104 8.70 -9.73 -18.16
CA ARG A 104 7.35 -9.21 -18.46
C ARG A 104 6.37 -9.49 -17.34
N THR A 105 6.35 -10.73 -16.85
CA THR A 105 5.46 -11.13 -15.73
C THR A 105 5.79 -10.34 -14.46
N SER A 106 7.08 -10.09 -14.19
CA SER A 106 7.50 -9.29 -13.03
C SER A 106 7.06 -7.83 -13.15
N GLU A 107 7.15 -7.25 -14.35
CA GLU A 107 6.65 -5.90 -14.64
C GLU A 107 5.13 -5.81 -14.48
N GLU A 108 4.39 -6.81 -14.97
CA GLU A 108 2.93 -6.91 -14.80
C GLU A 108 2.53 -7.01 -13.33
N ILE A 109 3.22 -7.83 -12.54
CA ILE A 109 3.00 -7.95 -11.09
C ILE A 109 3.24 -6.60 -10.40
N SER A 110 4.32 -5.89 -10.77
CA SER A 110 4.61 -4.56 -10.22
C SER A 110 3.50 -3.56 -10.56
N ALA A 111 3.04 -3.56 -11.82
CA ALA A 111 1.95 -2.68 -12.26
C ALA A 111 0.63 -2.98 -11.56
N LEU A 112 0.26 -4.26 -11.43
CA LEU A 112 -0.95 -4.68 -10.72
C LEU A 112 -0.88 -4.35 -9.23
N SER A 113 0.30 -4.47 -8.61
CA SER A 113 0.49 -4.11 -7.20
C SER A 113 0.24 -2.62 -6.96
N LYS A 114 0.74 -1.74 -7.84
CA LYS A 114 0.48 -0.29 -7.78
C LYS A 114 -1.01 0.02 -7.92
N LYS A 115 -1.68 -0.57 -8.92
CA LYS A 115 -3.14 -0.41 -9.10
C LYS A 115 -3.93 -0.88 -7.88
N LEU A 116 -3.50 -1.98 -7.24
CA LEU A 116 -4.13 -2.47 -6.03
C LEU A 116 -4.00 -1.48 -4.86
N GLU A 117 -2.83 -0.85 -4.70
CA GLU A 117 -2.63 0.19 -3.68
C GLU A 117 -3.50 1.42 -3.95
N GLU A 118 -3.55 1.90 -5.19
CA GLU A 118 -4.41 3.01 -5.62
C GLU A 118 -5.89 2.70 -5.31
N GLU A 119 -6.41 1.54 -5.70
CA GLU A 119 -7.79 1.15 -5.40
C GLU A 119 -8.07 1.02 -3.91
N ARG A 120 -7.11 0.55 -3.11
CA ARG A 120 -7.24 0.52 -1.64
C ARG A 120 -7.38 1.93 -1.07
N THR A 121 -6.55 2.88 -1.52
CA THR A 121 -6.66 4.27 -1.07
C THR A 121 -8.00 4.90 -1.46
N LEU A 122 -8.45 4.65 -2.70
CA LEU A 122 -9.72 5.14 -3.20
C LEU A 122 -10.91 4.56 -2.42
N ARG A 123 -10.85 3.27 -2.07
CA ARG A 123 -11.84 2.63 -1.20
C ARG A 123 -11.87 3.27 0.19
N GLN A 124 -10.71 3.48 0.83
CA GLN A 124 -10.62 4.12 2.14
C GLN A 124 -11.22 5.53 2.11
N GLN A 125 -10.91 6.32 1.07
CA GLN A 125 -11.49 7.63 0.88
C GLN A 125 -13.01 7.56 0.72
N LYS A 126 -13.54 6.65 -0.11
CA LYS A 126 -14.99 6.44 -0.27
C LYS A 126 -15.67 6.08 1.06
N GLU A 127 -15.05 5.22 1.87
CA GLU A 127 -15.57 4.85 3.19
C GLU A 127 -15.58 6.05 4.14
N GLN A 128 -14.54 6.89 4.14
CA GLN A 128 -14.49 8.12 4.92
C GLN A 128 -15.57 9.13 4.47
N TYR A 129 -15.74 9.33 3.17
CA TYR A 129 -16.79 10.20 2.64
C TYR A 129 -18.19 9.68 2.97
N ALA A 130 -18.42 8.37 2.90
CA ALA A 130 -19.68 7.77 3.29
C ALA A 130 -19.97 7.96 4.79
N ALA A 131 -18.96 7.81 5.65
CA ALA A 131 -19.08 8.07 7.08
C ALA A 131 -19.41 9.55 7.36
N LEU A 132 -18.73 10.48 6.68
CA LEU A 132 -19.00 11.90 6.80
C LEU A 132 -20.40 12.25 6.31
N ALA A 133 -20.82 11.72 5.15
CA ALA A 133 -22.15 11.93 4.59
C ALA A 133 -23.24 11.43 5.54
N ARG A 134 -23.07 10.27 6.19
CA ARG A 134 -24.00 9.78 7.21
C ARG A 134 -24.11 10.76 8.38
N ARG A 135 -23.00 11.33 8.85
CA ARG A 135 -22.99 12.31 9.94
C ARG A 135 -23.64 13.64 9.52
N ILE A 136 -23.41 14.10 8.29
CA ILE A 136 -24.05 15.29 7.74
C ILE A 136 -25.57 15.10 7.62
N ASN A 137 -26.02 13.93 7.18
CA ASN A 137 -27.44 13.62 7.02
C ASN A 137 -28.21 13.50 8.36
N GLN A 138 -27.51 13.40 9.49
CA GLN A 138 -28.12 13.47 10.82
C GLN A 138 -28.45 14.92 11.24
N LEU A 139 -27.80 15.90 10.59
CA LEU A 139 -28.05 17.32 10.86
C LEU A 139 -29.24 17.81 10.03
N PRO A 140 -30.02 18.78 10.53
CA PRO A 140 -31.10 19.38 9.77
C PRO A 140 -30.55 20.05 8.49
N PRO A 141 -31.37 20.13 7.43
CA PRO A 141 -30.96 20.77 6.20
C PRO A 141 -30.66 22.25 6.46
N ARG A 142 -29.58 22.76 5.87
CA ARG A 142 -29.12 24.15 6.08
C ARG A 142 -30.22 25.19 5.86
N ALA A 143 -31.10 24.97 4.88
CA ALA A 143 -32.21 25.87 4.60
C ALA A 143 -33.19 25.99 5.78
N ALA A 144 -33.51 24.88 6.46
CA ALA A 144 -34.38 24.89 7.63
C ALA A 144 -33.74 25.66 8.80
N THR A 145 -32.47 25.37 9.11
CA THR A 145 -31.74 26.11 10.16
C THR A 145 -31.60 27.60 9.83
N GLN A 146 -31.38 27.96 8.57
CA GLN A 146 -31.32 29.36 8.15
C GLN A 146 -32.67 30.08 8.31
N GLN A 147 -33.77 29.39 8.04
CA GLN A 147 -35.12 29.91 8.26
C GLN A 147 -35.40 30.13 9.76
N GLU A 148 -35.03 29.16 10.60
CA GLU A 148 -35.15 29.28 12.06
C GLU A 148 -34.34 30.46 12.61
N ILE A 149 -33.10 30.64 12.14
CA ILE A 149 -32.26 31.79 12.50
C ILE A 149 -32.94 33.10 12.10
N GLY A 150 -33.50 33.16 10.89
CA GLY A 150 -34.22 34.34 10.41
C GLY A 150 -35.45 34.67 11.26
N ALA A 151 -36.26 33.66 11.61
CA ALA A 151 -37.43 33.81 12.46
C ALA A 151 -37.05 34.30 13.86
N LEU A 152 -36.08 33.66 14.51
CA LEU A 152 -35.57 34.07 15.83
C LEU A 152 -34.98 35.48 15.82
N SER A 153 -34.28 35.86 14.74
CA SER A 153 -33.73 37.21 14.61
C SER A 153 -34.83 38.27 14.52
N SER A 154 -35.90 37.99 13.77
CA SER A 154 -37.07 38.88 13.71
C SER A 154 -37.76 38.99 15.07
N GLU A 155 -37.93 37.88 15.79
CA GLU A 155 -38.53 37.86 17.12
C GLU A 155 -37.69 38.64 18.15
N LEU A 156 -36.36 38.52 18.07
CA LEU A 156 -35.46 39.32 18.91
C LEU A 156 -35.59 40.82 18.59
N GLU A 157 -35.75 41.19 17.32
CA GLU A 157 -35.98 42.59 16.95
C GLU A 157 -37.31 43.12 17.48
N THR A 158 -38.40 42.32 17.44
CA THR A 158 -39.68 42.74 18.00
C THR A 158 -39.61 42.88 19.51
N LEU A 159 -39.04 41.91 20.22
CA LEU A 159 -38.87 41.96 21.68
C LEU A 159 -38.00 43.14 22.12
N ARG A 160 -36.96 43.49 21.34
CA ARG A 160 -36.15 44.69 21.63
C ARG A 160 -36.97 45.97 21.52
N ARG A 161 -37.79 46.11 20.46
CA ARG A 161 -38.67 47.28 20.29
C ARG A 161 -39.68 47.38 21.43
N GLU A 162 -40.32 46.28 21.79
CA GLU A 162 -41.26 46.24 22.92
C GLU A 162 -40.58 46.60 24.26
N GLY A 163 -39.34 46.12 24.46
CA GLY A 163 -38.53 46.48 25.62
C GLY A 163 -38.17 47.96 25.66
N GLU A 164 -37.78 48.54 24.53
CA GLU A 164 -37.51 49.97 24.37
C GLU A 164 -38.78 50.80 24.66
N GLU A 165 -39.92 50.42 24.10
CA GLU A 165 -41.22 51.07 24.36
C GLU A 165 -41.60 50.99 25.83
N LEU A 166 -41.50 49.82 26.46
CA LEU A 166 -41.80 49.67 27.88
C LEU A 166 -40.85 50.50 28.74
N SER A 167 -39.56 50.54 28.41
CA SER A 167 -38.58 51.37 29.13
C SER A 167 -38.91 52.86 29.02
N ALA A 168 -39.34 53.32 27.84
CA ALA A 168 -39.76 54.70 27.62
C ALA A 168 -41.01 55.04 28.43
N THR A 169 -42.01 54.14 28.48
CA THR A 169 -43.22 54.36 29.29
C THR A 169 -42.91 54.38 30.79
N MET A 170 -41.99 53.54 31.27
CA MET A 170 -41.55 53.55 32.66
C MET A 170 -40.81 54.85 33.00
N ALA A 171 -39.92 55.32 32.12
CA ALA A 171 -39.23 56.59 32.29
C ALA A 171 -40.21 57.77 32.40
N GLU A 172 -41.26 57.80 31.56
CA GLU A 172 -42.30 58.85 31.66
C GLU A 172 -43.08 58.74 32.98
N ARG A 173 -43.45 57.53 33.42
CA ARG A 173 -44.11 57.34 34.73
C ARG A 173 -43.23 57.79 35.88
N THR A 174 -41.94 57.49 35.86
CA THR A 174 -40.98 57.96 36.86
C THR A 174 -40.88 59.49 36.85
N ARG A 175 -40.88 60.11 35.67
CA ARG A 175 -40.90 61.57 35.51
C ARG A 175 -42.16 62.20 36.10
N LEU A 176 -43.33 61.65 35.77
CA LEU A 176 -44.62 62.09 36.31
C LEU A 176 -44.71 61.92 37.83
N PHE A 177 -44.25 60.78 38.35
CA PHE A 177 -44.21 60.53 39.79
C PHE A 177 -43.25 61.49 40.52
N GLY A 178 -42.08 61.76 39.93
CA GLY A 178 -41.16 62.78 40.42
C GLY A 178 -41.83 64.16 40.50
N GLY A 179 -42.56 64.57 39.45
CA GLY A 179 -43.34 65.81 39.46
C GLY A 179 -44.44 65.83 40.52
N PHE A 180 -45.17 64.73 40.70
CA PHE A 180 -46.17 64.58 41.76
C PHE A 180 -45.55 64.71 43.15
N MET A 181 -44.40 64.08 43.40
CA MET A 181 -43.70 64.18 44.68
C MET A 181 -43.21 65.61 44.97
N HIS A 182 -42.76 66.36 43.95
CA HIS A 182 -42.42 67.78 44.11
C HIS A 182 -43.66 68.61 44.48
N ALA A 183 -44.78 68.42 43.76
CA ALA A 183 -46.03 69.12 44.09
C ALA A 183 -46.54 68.79 45.50
N LEU A 184 -46.40 67.53 45.94
CA LEU A 184 -46.74 67.10 47.30
C LEU A 184 -45.82 67.77 48.34
N HIS A 185 -44.52 67.85 48.06
CA HIS A 185 -43.56 68.56 48.91
C HIS A 185 -43.87 70.06 49.00
N ASP A 186 -44.20 70.71 47.89
CA ASP A 186 -44.59 72.12 47.85
C ASP A 186 -45.88 72.37 48.65
N LEU A 187 -46.86 71.47 48.57
CA LEU A 187 -48.06 71.52 49.40
C LEU A 187 -47.74 71.32 50.88
N GLN A 188 -46.84 70.39 51.24
CA GLN A 188 -46.39 70.20 52.62
C GLN A 188 -45.62 71.41 53.15
N LEU A 189 -44.81 72.06 52.32
CA LEU A 189 -44.12 73.32 52.65
C LEU A 189 -45.12 74.45 52.87
N HIS A 190 -46.15 74.57 52.02
CA HIS A 190 -47.21 75.56 52.22
C HIS A 190 -48.07 75.29 53.45
N LEU A 191 -48.35 74.02 53.77
CA LEU A 191 -49.09 73.61 54.97
C LEU A 191 -48.24 73.67 56.26
N GLY A 192 -46.92 73.50 56.15
CA GLY A 192 -45.96 73.64 57.26
C GLY A 192 -45.47 75.07 57.47
N GLY A 193 -45.73 75.97 56.52
CA GLY A 193 -45.29 77.36 56.51
C GLY A 193 -46.09 78.32 57.42
N GLU A 194 -47.14 77.86 58.09
CA GLU A 194 -47.91 78.63 59.08
C GLU A 194 -47.63 78.25 60.54
N GLY A 195 -46.41 77.78 60.85
CA GLY A 195 -46.04 77.34 62.19
C GLY A 195 -44.61 77.64 62.63
N GLY A 196 -44.29 78.92 62.84
CA GLY A 196 -43.37 79.33 63.91
C GLY A 196 -41.92 79.64 63.51
N GLY A 197 -41.57 80.93 63.64
CA GLY A 197 -40.19 81.39 63.71
C GLY A 197 -39.65 81.41 65.15
N GLU A 198 -38.34 81.18 65.22
CA GLU A 198 -37.33 81.60 66.21
C GLU A 198 -37.08 80.84 67.54
N ALA A 199 -35.84 80.33 67.59
CA ALA A 199 -34.79 80.56 68.59
C ALA A 199 -34.54 79.50 69.69
N GLY A 200 -33.27 79.05 69.74
CA GLY A 200 -32.59 78.77 71.01
C GLY A 200 -31.76 77.49 71.11
N GLY A 201 -30.49 77.58 70.71
CA GLY A 201 -29.31 77.16 71.48
C GLY A 201 -29.10 75.71 71.96
N GLY A 202 -27.86 75.23 71.80
CA GLY A 202 -27.23 74.37 72.81
C GLY A 202 -26.75 73.00 72.35
N ASP A 203 -25.53 72.98 71.81
CA ASP A 203 -24.38 72.16 72.19
C ASP A 203 -24.43 70.60 72.26
N ALA A 204 -23.28 70.05 71.85
CA ALA A 204 -22.62 68.82 72.27
C ALA A 204 -23.03 67.43 71.71
N SER A 205 -22.03 66.87 71.02
CA SER A 205 -21.47 65.52 71.22
C SER A 205 -22.08 64.32 70.49
N GLY A 206 -21.33 63.85 69.48
CA GLY A 206 -20.62 62.57 69.62
C GLY A 206 -21.19 61.31 68.96
N ALA A 207 -20.34 60.75 68.09
CA ALA A 207 -19.97 59.33 68.01
C ALA A 207 -20.81 58.30 67.23
N LYS A 208 -20.11 57.68 66.25
CA LYS A 208 -20.16 56.28 65.75
C LYS A 208 -21.49 55.81 65.13
N ALA A 209 -21.53 55.04 64.05
CA ALA A 209 -20.59 54.08 63.44
C ALA A 209 -20.84 54.00 61.92
#